data_AF-A0A3M1STY1-F1
#
_entry.id   AF-A0A3M1STY1-F1
#
_cell.length_a   1.000
_cell.length_b   1.000
_cell.length_c   1.000
_cell.angle_alpha   90.00
_cell.angle_beta   90.00
_cell.angle_gamma   90.00
#
_symmetry.space_group_name_H-M   'P 1'
#
loop_
_entity.id
_entity.type
_entity.pdbx_description
1 polymer ?
#
loop_
_entity_poly.entity_id
_entity_poly.type
_entity_poly.pdbx_seq_one_letter_code
_entity_poly.pdbx_strand_id
1 'polypeptide(L)'
;MSGERGTQRLEGRLGGLRWEAEPCPDASEGDRLRGALIGGGAGLLSGLLLRLPPSLRLLALAGGALVGRFAAGHHLNLDWDPDAAFGAGGAAGQGPAVGNDPSPEVRAQ
;
A
#
# COMPACT_ATOMS: atom_id res chain seq x y z
N MET A 1 -1.69 3.93 33.49
CA MET A 1 -1.93 2.59 32.91
C MET A 1 -2.33 2.83 31.45
N SER A 2 -1.42 2.58 30.52
CA SER A 2 -1.58 2.82 29.08
C SER A 2 -2.63 1.91 28.48
N GLY A 3 -3.61 2.49 27.79
CA GLY A 3 -4.57 1.79 26.95
C GLY A 3 -4.29 2.08 25.47
N GLU A 4 -3.13 1.65 24.97
CA GLU A 4 -2.85 1.68 23.53
C GLU A 4 -3.63 0.52 22.88
N ARG A 5 -4.83 0.84 22.37
CA ARG A 5 -5.52 -0.02 21.41
C ARG A 5 -4.68 -0.01 20.12
N GLY A 6 -3.74 -0.95 20.02
CA GLY A 6 -2.86 -1.12 18.88
C GLY A 6 -3.66 -1.23 17.58
N THR A 7 -3.59 -0.19 16.77
CA THR A 7 -3.90 -0.27 15.35
C THR A 7 -2.89 -1.25 14.74
N GLN A 8 -3.37 -2.41 14.28
CA GLN A 8 -2.50 -3.44 13.74
C GLN A 8 -1.89 -2.94 12.42
N ARG A 9 -0.68 -2.39 12.52
CA ARG A 9 0.16 -2.04 11.39
C ARG A 9 0.70 -3.32 10.77
N LEU A 10 0.41 -3.56 9.50
CA LEU A 10 0.94 -4.71 8.78
C LEU A 10 2.22 -4.27 8.09
N GLU A 11 3.35 -4.87 8.46
CA GLU A 11 4.64 -4.59 7.83
C GLU A 11 5.16 -5.83 7.14
N GLY A 12 5.82 -5.63 6.00
CA GLY A 12 6.55 -6.69 5.34
C GLY A 12 7.75 -6.15 4.57
N ARG A 13 8.69 -7.05 4.31
CA ARG A 13 9.91 -6.74 3.56
C ARG A 13 10.13 -7.78 2.49
N LEU A 14 10.40 -7.33 1.27
CA LEU A 14 10.71 -8.19 0.12
C LEU A 14 11.81 -7.54 -0.72
N GLY A 15 13.03 -8.09 -0.70
CA GLY A 15 14.12 -7.70 -1.63
C GLY A 15 14.38 -6.19 -1.71
N GLY A 16 14.73 -5.55 -0.59
CA GLY A 16 14.96 -4.10 -0.49
C GLY A 16 13.70 -3.23 -0.46
N LEU A 17 12.54 -3.78 -0.80
CA LEU A 17 11.25 -3.10 -0.61
C LEU A 17 10.73 -3.36 0.80
N ARG A 18 10.46 -2.29 1.54
CA ARG A 18 9.65 -2.31 2.76
C ARG A 18 8.25 -1.80 2.41
N TRP A 19 7.23 -2.53 2.83
CA TRP A 19 5.86 -2.09 2.73
C TRP A 19 5.23 -2.05 4.12
N GLU A 20 4.43 -1.02 4.36
CA GLU A 20 3.66 -0.84 5.57
C GLU A 20 2.22 -0.51 5.16
N ALA A 21 1.26 -1.24 5.71
CA ALA A 21 -0.16 -0.98 5.56
C ALA A 21 -0.72 -0.53 6.91
N GLU A 22 -1.16 0.72 6.96
CA GLU A 22 -1.83 1.30 8.13
C GLU A 22 -3.34 1.34 7.89
N PRO A 23 -4.17 0.94 8.86
CA PRO A 23 -5.62 1.05 8.73
C PRO A 23 -6.01 2.53 8.65
N CYS A 24 -6.76 2.91 7.61
CA CYS A 24 -7.32 4.24 7.50
C CYS A 24 -8.54 4.34 8.42
N PRO A 25 -8.49 5.17 9.48
CA PRO A 25 -9.60 5.27 10.44
C PRO A 25 -10.86 5.90 9.83
N ASP A 26 -10.71 6.68 8.76
CA ASP A 26 -11.80 7.41 8.10
C ASP A 26 -12.43 6.65 6.92
N ALA A 27 -11.87 5.48 6.56
CA ALA A 27 -12.37 4.71 5.43
C ALA A 27 -13.76 4.15 5.71
N SER A 28 -14.78 4.75 5.07
CA SER A 28 -16.16 4.29 5.19
C SER A 28 -16.38 2.94 4.52
N GLU A 29 -17.44 2.24 4.89
CA GLU A 29 -17.84 1.02 4.16
C GLU A 29 -18.15 1.31 2.68
N GLY A 30 -18.64 2.51 2.38
CA GLY A 30 -18.88 2.98 1.01
C GLY A 30 -17.59 3.06 0.19
N ASP A 31 -16.49 3.53 0.77
CA ASP A 31 -15.21 3.62 0.09
C ASP A 31 -14.60 2.24 -0.15
N ARG A 32 -14.74 1.32 0.81
CA ARG A 32 -14.33 -0.08 0.65
C ARG A 32 -15.10 -0.79 -0.47
N LEU A 33 -16.41 -0.53 -0.57
CA LEU A 33 -17.24 -1.09 -1.64
C LEU A 33 -16.87 -0.48 -3.00
N ARG A 34 -16.67 0.84 -3.07
CA ARG A 34 -16.18 1.51 -4.29
C ARG A 34 -14.82 0.96 -4.72
N GLY A 35 -13.89 0.80 -3.78
CA GLY A 35 -12.59 0.18 -4.02
C GLY A 35 -12.73 -1.24 -4.58
N ALA A 36 -13.62 -2.06 -4.01
CA ALA A 36 -13.88 -3.41 -4.51
C ALA A 36 -14.43 -3.41 -5.95
N LEU A 37 -15.36 -2.50 -6.27
CA LEU A 37 -15.94 -2.41 -7.62
C LEU A 37 -14.90 -1.94 -8.65
N ILE A 38 -14.11 -0.91 -8.33
CA ILE A 38 -13.06 -0.39 -9.20
C ILE A 38 -11.98 -1.46 -9.40
N GLY A 39 -11.49 -2.05 -8.31
CA GLY A 39 -10.45 -3.07 -8.34
C GLY A 39 -10.91 -4.32 -9.10
N GLY A 40 -12.14 -4.77 -8.87
CA GLY A 40 -12.72 -5.89 -9.61
C GLY A 40 -12.83 -5.60 -11.10
N GLY A 41 -13.38 -4.43 -11.48
CA GLY A 41 -13.49 -4.01 -12.87
C GLY A 41 -12.14 -3.97 -13.57
N ALA A 42 -11.11 -3.42 -12.91
CA ALA A 42 -9.74 -3.42 -13.42
C ALA A 42 -9.18 -4.84 -13.60
N GLY A 43 -9.43 -5.74 -12.65
CA GLY A 43 -9.03 -7.14 -12.73
C GLY A 43 -9.69 -7.90 -13.89
N LEU A 44 -11.00 -7.71 -14.08
CA LEU A 44 -11.74 -8.29 -15.20
C LEU A 44 -11.25 -7.75 -16.55
N LEU A 45 -11.07 -6.43 -16.66
CA LEU A 45 -10.56 -5.78 -17.86
C LEU A 45 -9.16 -6.28 -18.20
N SER A 46 -8.27 -6.38 -17.21
CA SER A 46 -6.93 -6.94 -17.39
C SER A 46 -6.99 -8.40 -17.86
N GLY A 47 -7.89 -9.21 -17.27
CA GLY A 47 -8.11 -10.59 -17.71
C GLY A 47 -8.65 -10.70 -19.14
N LEU A 48 -9.47 -9.74 -19.59
CA LEU A 48 -9.92 -9.63 -20.98
C LEU A 48 -8.77 -9.25 -21.92
N LEU A 49 -7.97 -8.24 -21.55
CA LEU A 49 -6.81 -7.78 -22.33
C LEU A 49 -5.76 -8.88 -22.48
N LEU A 50 -5.51 -9.65 -21.43
CA LEU A 50 -4.61 -10.80 -21.43
C LEU A 50 -5.22 -12.06 -22.05
N ARG A 51 -6.44 -11.98 -22.59
CA ARG A 51 -7.18 -13.09 -23.21
C ARG A 51 -7.27 -14.34 -22.34
N LEU A 52 -7.33 -14.15 -21.01
CA LEU A 52 -7.41 -15.25 -20.07
C LEU A 52 -8.68 -16.08 -20.30
N PRO A 53 -8.69 -17.38 -20.00
CA PRO A 53 -9.91 -18.18 -19.99
C PRO A 53 -10.92 -17.63 -18.97
N PRO A 54 -12.23 -17.88 -19.14
CA PRO A 54 -13.28 -17.29 -18.30
C PRO A 54 -13.09 -17.50 -16.80
N SER A 55 -12.61 -18.68 -16.38
CA SER A 55 -12.32 -18.99 -14.98
C SER A 55 -11.22 -18.10 -14.39
N LEU A 56 -10.13 -17.88 -15.13
CA LEU A 56 -9.05 -16.98 -14.71
C LEU A 56 -9.49 -15.51 -14.72
N ARG A 57 -10.45 -15.12 -15.55
CA ARG A 57 -11.06 -13.77 -15.49
C ARG A 57 -11.86 -13.56 -14.22
N LEU A 58 -12.60 -14.59 -13.77
CA LEU A 58 -13.31 -14.53 -12.49
C LEU A 58 -12.34 -14.45 -11.32
N LEU A 59 -11.21 -15.18 -11.39
CA LEU A 59 -10.15 -15.03 -10.39
C LEU A 59 -9.51 -13.64 -10.44
N ALA A 60 -9.27 -13.07 -11.62
CA ALA A 60 -8.75 -11.72 -11.75
C ALA A 60 -9.73 -10.66 -11.24
N LEU A 61 -11.03 -10.81 -11.54
CA LEU A 61 -12.11 -9.99 -10.98
C LEU A 61 -12.13 -10.08 -9.44
N ALA A 62 -12.14 -11.29 -8.88
CA ALA A 62 -12.18 -11.49 -7.44
C ALA A 62 -10.91 -10.97 -6.75
N GLY A 63 -9.73 -11.25 -7.32
CA GLY A 63 -8.46 -10.75 -6.83
C GLY A 63 -8.40 -9.23 -6.87
N GLY A 64 -8.81 -8.61 -7.98
CA GLY A 64 -8.91 -7.18 -8.11
C GLY A 64 -9.88 -6.56 -7.10
N ALA A 65 -11.03 -7.18 -6.87
CA ALA A 65 -12.01 -6.69 -5.90
C ALA A 65 -11.49 -6.76 -4.46
N LEU A 66 -10.78 -7.84 -4.11
CA LEU A 66 -10.15 -7.97 -2.79
C LEU A 66 -9.05 -6.93 -2.59
N VAL A 67 -8.17 -6.76 -3.58
CA VAL A 67 -7.08 -5.76 -3.52
C VAL A 67 -7.65 -4.34 -3.43
N GLY A 68 -8.65 -4.02 -4.25
CA GLY A 68 -9.30 -2.71 -4.22
C GLY A 68 -10.03 -2.42 -2.90
N ARG A 69 -10.71 -3.42 -2.33
CA ARG A 69 -11.33 -3.32 -0.99
C ARG A 69 -10.28 -3.07 0.09
N PHE A 70 -9.16 -3.79 0.02
CA PHE A 70 -8.07 -3.67 0.99
C PHE A 70 -7.39 -2.31 0.90
N ALA A 71 -7.02 -1.88 -0.31
CA ALA A 71 -6.36 -0.61 -0.55
C ALA A 71 -7.23 0.60 -0.16
N ALA A 72 -8.55 0.52 -0.34
CA ALA A 72 -9.46 1.57 0.11
C ALA A 72 -9.55 1.69 1.65
N GLY A 73 -9.18 0.64 2.38
CA GLY A 73 -9.19 0.62 3.85
C GLY A 73 -7.83 0.88 4.50
N HIS A 74 -6.75 0.99 3.71
CA HIS A 74 -5.40 1.06 4.24
C HIS A 74 -4.56 2.10 3.50
N HIS A 75 -3.74 2.84 4.22
CA HIS A 75 -2.67 3.64 3.64
C HIS A 75 -1.47 2.72 3.42
N LEU A 76 -1.01 2.63 2.18
CA LEU A 76 0.14 1.83 1.79
C LEU A 76 1.36 2.74 1.67
N ASN A 77 2.30 2.59 2.59
CA ASN A 77 3.62 3.20 2.48
C ASN A 77 4.56 2.16 1.86
N LEU A 78 5.18 2.54 0.74
CA LEU A 78 6.16 1.74 0.03
C LEU A 78 7.48 2.48 0.10
N ASP A 79 8.41 1.93 0.86
CA ASP A 79 9.77 2.45 0.96
C ASP A 79 10.71 1.48 0.26
N TRP A 80 11.37 1.95 -0.79
CA TRP A 80 12.26 1.11 -1.59
C TRP A 80 13.70 1.54 -1.35
N ASP A 81 14.47 0.64 -0.74
CA ASP A 81 15.90 0.76 -0.57
C ASP A 81 16.61 -0.04 -1.68
N PRO A 82 17.12 0.63 -2.74
CA PRO A 82 17.82 -0.03 -3.83
C PRO A 82 19.17 -0.61 -3.38
N ASP A 83 19.81 -0.04 -2.36
CA ASP A 83 21.10 -0.51 -1.84
C ASP A 83 20.95 -1.86 -1.14
N ALA A 84 19.82 -2.06 -0.44
CA ALA A 84 19.43 -3.35 0.12
C ALA A 84 18.93 -4.35 -0.94
N ALA A 85 18.42 -3.89 -2.08
CA ALA A 85 17.89 -4.75 -3.14
C ALA A 85 18.99 -5.35 -4.03
N PHE A 86 20.02 -4.55 -4.36
CA PHE A 86 21.07 -4.94 -5.30
C PHE A 86 22.42 -5.24 -4.63
N GLY A 87 22.53 -5.05 -3.32
CA GLY A 87 23.75 -5.30 -2.56
C GLY A 87 24.85 -4.34 -2.98
N ALA A 88 24.91 -3.17 -2.34
CA ALA A 88 26.01 -2.24 -2.54
C ALA A 88 27.33 -2.86 -2.07
N GLY A 89 28.05 -3.49 -3.00
CA GLY A 89 29.49 -3.60 -2.93
C GLY A 89 30.08 -2.19 -3.02
N GLY A 90 30.44 -1.61 -1.88
CA GLY A 90 31.38 -0.48 -1.80
C GLY A 90 30.74 0.91 -1.76
N ALA A 91 30.86 1.54 -0.59
CA ALA A 91 30.88 2.98 -0.33
C ALA A 91 30.79 3.94 -1.54
N ALA A 92 29.65 4.62 -1.68
CA ALA A 92 29.58 6.01 -2.15
C ALA A 92 28.15 6.54 -2.01
N GLY A 93 27.99 7.70 -1.37
CA GLY A 93 26.82 8.56 -1.60
C GLY A 93 25.73 8.48 -0.55
N GLN A 94 26.00 9.06 0.62
CA GLN A 94 24.97 9.57 1.51
C GLN A 94 24.11 10.60 0.73
N GLY A 95 22.97 10.14 0.20
CA GLY A 95 21.91 11.01 -0.30
C GLY A 95 21.24 11.74 0.87
N PRO A 96 20.79 12.99 0.69
CA PRO A 96 20.33 13.81 1.80
C PRO A 96 19.18 13.12 2.52
N ALA A 97 19.27 13.09 3.86
CA ALA A 97 18.13 12.80 4.71
C ALA A 97 16.99 13.71 4.27
N VAL A 98 15.97 13.14 3.61
CA VAL A 98 14.68 13.80 3.44
C VAL A 98 14.10 13.83 4.86
N GLY A 99 14.46 14.89 5.58
CA GLY A 99 13.87 15.23 6.85
C GLY A 99 12.39 15.49 6.58
N ASN A 100 11.55 14.49 6.86
CA ASN A 100 10.18 14.76 7.23
C ASN A 100 10.23 15.38 8.63
N ASP A 101 10.55 16.66 8.69
CA ASP A 101 10.28 17.49 9.86
C ASP A 101 8.81 17.92 9.71
N PRO A 102 7.85 17.35 10.47
CA PRO A 102 6.55 17.97 10.59
C PRO A 102 6.77 19.28 11.35
N SER A 103 6.89 20.38 10.62
CA SER A 103 7.03 21.72 11.18
C SER A 103 5.91 21.98 12.21
N PRO A 104 6.22 22.13 13.50
CA PRO A 104 5.22 22.40 14.52
C PRO A 104 5.08 23.93 14.67
N GLU A 105 4.36 24.56 13.75
CA GLU A 105 3.97 25.97 13.90
C GLU A 105 2.45 26.13 13.85
N VAL A 106 1.79 25.47 14.82
CA VAL A 106 0.64 26.10 15.50
C VAL A 106 1.14 26.56 16.87
N ARG A 107 1.84 27.70 16.87
CA ARG A 107 2.00 28.54 18.07
C ARG A 107 2.03 30.00 17.64
N ALA A 108 1.04 30.73 18.15
CA ALA A 108 0.93 32.18 18.20
C ALA A 108 0.65 32.90 16.88
N GLN A 109 -0.64 33.13 16.62
CA GLN A 109 -1.22 34.47 16.60
C GLN A 109 -2.72 34.40 16.91
#